data_AF-A0A8T5HII7-F1
#
_entry.id   AF-A0A8T5HII7-F1
#
_cell.length_a   1.000
_cell.length_b   1.000
_cell.length_c   1.000
_cell.angle_alpha   90.00
_cell.angle_beta   90.00
_cell.angle_gamma   90.00
#
_symmetry.space_group_name_H-M   'P 1'
#
loop_
_entity.id
_entity.type
_entity.pdbx_description
1 polymer ?
#
loop_
_entity_poly.entity_id
_entity_poly.type
_entity_poly.pdbx_seq_one_letter_code
_entity_poly.pdbx_strand_id
1 'polypeptide(L)'
;MVLNETNLANSVNSNKPKHSYTVDLWRDVSGFYNNLTPNGQYESSVLETNGTGHTIDVLKNIKELYKQQGNSVDDEVIAAAMCHDLGYLIKRLNKSSVEKKSDDEIANNHNFYSAKACEQFLKKLGLDNARIKKIKKIIIAHNQDVGSLASNEEKILYVADKMTRLGYSGLNRLCESGGYDENNLEKAVSALDRAEEIMDKTYNDLECAGSATEKVRSKYKEGKEALQRRRDYVNKKNKKNKKKKTSKHSKTKSKSEKSKKSKSNKSENSSKKGKK
;
A
#
# COMPACT_ATOMS: atom_id res chain seq x y z
N MET A 1 7.78 7.13 25.29
CA MET A 1 6.67 8.09 25.12
C MET A 1 5.39 7.45 25.65
N VAL A 2 4.90 7.92 26.79
CA VAL A 2 3.51 7.70 27.21
C VAL A 2 2.67 8.40 26.14
N LEU A 3 1.72 7.71 25.51
CA LEU A 3 0.74 8.38 24.65
C LEU A 3 0.08 9.45 25.53
N ASN A 4 0.35 10.73 25.26
CA ASN A 4 -0.09 11.82 26.12
C ASN A 4 -1.61 11.70 26.28
N GLU A 5 -2.05 11.37 27.50
CA GLU A 5 -3.44 10.98 27.80
C GLU A 5 -4.43 12.09 27.43
N THR A 6 -3.93 13.32 27.32
CA THR A 6 -4.64 14.56 27.01
C THR A 6 -5.32 14.60 25.65
N ASN A 7 -4.87 13.84 24.64
CA ASN A 7 -5.55 13.81 23.33
C ASN A 7 -6.63 12.71 23.18
N LEU A 8 -6.82 11.84 24.19
CA LEU A 8 -7.80 10.74 24.12
C LEU A 8 -8.78 10.71 25.31
N ALA A 9 -8.95 11.79 26.07
CA ALA A 9 -9.67 11.77 27.35
C ALA A 9 -11.13 12.27 27.32
N ASN A 10 -11.66 12.78 26.20
CA ASN A 10 -13.00 13.36 26.18
C ASN A 10 -14.01 12.45 25.45
N SER A 11 -14.60 11.48 26.15
CA SER A 11 -15.92 10.86 25.85
C SER A 11 -16.07 9.45 26.44
N VAL A 12 -16.50 9.29 27.70
CA VAL A 12 -17.22 8.06 28.11
C VAL A 12 -18.31 8.42 29.11
N ASN A 13 -19.57 8.23 28.71
CA ASN A 13 -20.78 8.37 29.55
C ASN A 13 -21.30 6.96 29.85
N SER A 14 -21.38 6.59 31.14
CA SER A 14 -21.49 5.21 31.63
C SER A 14 -22.90 4.58 31.57
N ASN A 15 -23.90 5.27 31.00
CA ASN A 15 -25.30 4.83 30.99
C ASN A 15 -25.86 4.46 29.60
N LYS A 16 -25.01 4.11 28.63
CA LYS A 16 -25.49 3.69 27.31
C LYS A 16 -26.06 2.26 27.34
N PRO A 17 -27.14 1.97 26.56
CA PRO A 17 -27.59 0.60 26.32
C PRO A 17 -26.42 -0.25 25.79
N LYS A 18 -26.55 -1.59 25.79
CA LYS A 18 -25.59 -2.53 25.16
C LYS A 18 -25.47 -2.29 23.65
N HIS A 19 -24.95 -1.13 23.26
CA HIS A 19 -24.39 -0.89 21.95
C HIS A 19 -23.15 -1.79 21.84
N SER A 20 -23.01 -2.48 20.71
CA SER A 20 -21.79 -3.23 20.45
C SER A 20 -20.61 -2.25 20.53
N TYR A 21 -19.67 -2.54 21.42
CA TYR A 21 -18.46 -1.74 21.64
C TYR A 21 -17.67 -1.48 20.35
N THR A 22 -17.92 -2.25 19.28
CA THR A 22 -17.36 -2.08 17.94
C THR A 22 -17.73 -0.74 17.31
N VAL A 23 -18.91 -0.18 17.60
CA VAL A 23 -19.34 1.14 17.08
C VAL A 23 -18.55 2.26 17.74
N ASP A 24 -18.42 2.22 19.07
CA ASP A 24 -17.62 3.20 19.81
C ASP A 24 -16.13 3.06 19.47
N LEU A 25 -15.63 1.82 19.34
CA LEU A 25 -14.27 1.55 18.87
C LEU A 25 -14.03 2.13 17.49
N TRP A 26 -14.94 1.93 16.53
CA TRP A 26 -14.80 2.50 15.20
C TRP A 26 -14.76 4.03 15.23
N ARG A 27 -15.62 4.68 16.02
CA ARG A 27 -15.60 6.13 16.18
C ARG A 27 -14.23 6.59 16.68
N ASP A 28 -13.71 5.96 17.72
CA ASP A 28 -12.45 6.38 18.35
C ASP A 28 -11.24 6.09 17.44
N VAL A 29 -11.22 4.93 16.79
CA VAL A 29 -10.16 4.53 15.85
C VAL A 29 -10.20 5.37 14.58
N SER A 30 -11.37 5.59 13.97
CA SER A 30 -11.49 6.45 12.79
C SER A 30 -11.18 7.91 13.11
N GLY A 31 -11.59 8.39 14.29
CA GLY A 31 -11.17 9.68 14.82
C GLY A 31 -9.65 9.78 14.96
N PHE A 32 -8.99 8.72 15.44
CA PHE A 32 -7.53 8.64 15.47
C PHE A 32 -6.94 8.72 14.06
N TYR A 33 -7.44 7.95 13.08
CA TYR A 33 -6.99 8.06 11.68
C TYR A 33 -7.14 9.50 11.13
N ASN A 34 -8.28 10.14 11.37
CA ASN A 34 -8.59 11.47 10.85
C ASN A 34 -7.79 12.59 11.55
N ASN A 35 -7.48 12.45 12.83
CA ASN A 35 -6.70 13.43 13.58
C ASN A 35 -5.19 13.37 13.26
N LEU A 36 -4.76 12.40 12.45
CA LEU A 36 -3.39 12.33 11.93
C LEU A 36 -3.21 13.12 10.64
N THR A 37 -4.28 13.68 10.07
CA THR A 37 -4.22 14.52 8.87
C THR A 37 -4.53 16.00 9.05
N PRO A 38 -4.40 16.68 10.22
CA PRO A 38 -5.03 17.99 10.41
C PRO A 38 -4.52 19.07 9.46
N ASN A 39 -3.32 18.90 8.88
CA ASN A 39 -2.67 19.89 8.02
C ASN A 39 -2.17 19.35 6.66
N GLY A 40 -2.61 18.16 6.22
CA GLY A 40 -2.15 17.58 4.94
C GLY A 40 -0.65 17.27 4.84
N GLN A 41 0.07 17.23 5.98
CA GLN A 41 1.53 17.07 6.02
C GLN A 41 2.03 15.61 5.97
N TYR A 42 1.14 14.63 5.96
CA TYR A 42 1.53 13.23 5.80
C TYR A 42 1.34 12.81 4.34
N GLU A 43 2.36 12.19 3.75
CA GLU A 43 2.32 11.63 2.39
C GLU A 43 1.06 10.75 2.23
N SER A 44 0.17 11.13 1.31
CA SER A 44 -1.16 10.54 1.16
C SER A 44 -1.12 9.02 0.91
N SER A 45 -0.03 8.54 0.30
CA SER A 45 0.14 7.15 -0.13
C SER A 45 -0.03 6.11 0.97
N VAL A 46 0.31 6.40 2.22
CA VAL A 46 0.23 5.39 3.31
C VAL A 46 -1.10 5.40 4.05
N LEU A 47 -1.75 6.55 4.13
CA LEU A 47 -3.15 6.61 4.55
C LEU A 47 -4.06 6.00 3.48
N GLU A 48 -3.68 6.07 2.22
CA GLU A 48 -4.37 5.40 1.12
C GLU A 48 -4.16 3.87 1.15
N THR A 49 -2.94 3.40 1.47
CA THR A 49 -2.66 1.95 1.51
C THR A 49 -3.13 1.26 2.79
N ASN A 50 -3.00 1.90 3.96
CA ASN A 50 -3.23 1.29 5.28
C ASN A 50 -4.22 2.11 6.16
N GLY A 51 -4.92 3.10 5.59
CA GLY A 51 -5.90 3.89 6.32
C GLY A 51 -7.31 3.31 6.30
N THR A 52 -8.30 4.14 6.61
CA THR A 52 -9.71 3.73 6.79
C THR A 52 -10.28 2.96 5.61
N GLY A 53 -9.92 3.32 4.37
CA GLY A 53 -10.33 2.59 3.17
C GLY A 53 -9.87 1.12 3.17
N HIS A 54 -8.64 0.85 3.65
CA HIS A 54 -8.13 -0.52 3.80
C HIS A 54 -8.95 -1.30 4.80
N THR A 55 -9.10 -0.75 6.00
CA THR A 55 -9.85 -1.37 7.09
C THR A 55 -11.29 -1.69 6.69
N ILE A 56 -11.95 -0.79 5.95
CA ILE A 56 -13.32 -1.02 5.44
C ILE A 56 -13.36 -2.24 4.50
N ASP A 57 -12.38 -2.38 3.60
CA ASP A 57 -12.34 -3.52 2.69
C ASP A 57 -12.02 -4.84 3.41
N VAL A 58 -11.16 -4.81 4.44
CA VAL A 58 -10.94 -5.97 5.33
C VAL A 58 -12.24 -6.37 6.03
N LEU A 59 -12.97 -5.41 6.60
CA LEU A 59 -14.25 -5.67 7.28
C LEU A 59 -15.31 -6.25 6.33
N LYS A 60 -15.37 -5.77 5.07
CA LYS A 60 -16.25 -6.38 4.04
C LYS A 60 -15.88 -7.82 3.76
N ASN A 61 -14.58 -8.13 3.65
CA ASN A 61 -14.10 -9.50 3.42
C ASN A 61 -14.43 -10.40 4.62
N ILE A 62 -14.23 -9.93 5.87
CA ILE A 62 -14.59 -10.65 7.10
C ILE A 62 -16.08 -11.02 7.08
N LYS A 63 -16.96 -10.05 6.82
CA LYS A 63 -18.41 -10.28 6.78
C LYS A 63 -18.79 -11.36 5.76
N GLU A 64 -18.15 -11.35 4.60
CA GLU A 64 -18.38 -12.35 3.56
C GLU A 64 -17.89 -13.74 3.98
N LEU A 65 -16.71 -13.85 4.59
CA LEU A 65 -16.15 -15.13 5.06
C LEU A 65 -17.06 -15.76 6.13
N TYR A 66 -17.53 -14.98 7.10
CA TYR A 66 -18.49 -15.46 8.10
C TYR A 66 -19.82 -15.90 7.47
N LYS A 67 -20.33 -15.15 6.51
CA LYS A 67 -21.55 -15.51 5.76
C LYS A 67 -21.39 -16.85 5.04
N GLN A 68 -20.24 -17.12 4.44
CA GLN A 68 -19.95 -18.39 3.77
C GLN A 68 -19.87 -19.58 4.75
N GLN A 69 -19.46 -19.32 6.00
CA GLN A 69 -19.45 -20.32 7.06
C GLN A 69 -20.82 -20.51 7.74
N GLY A 70 -21.85 -19.73 7.36
CA GLY A 70 -23.16 -19.76 8.03
C GLY A 70 -23.15 -19.17 9.45
N ASN A 71 -22.11 -18.39 9.79
CA ASN A 71 -21.89 -17.85 11.12
C ASN A 71 -22.15 -16.33 11.17
N SER A 72 -22.54 -15.82 12.33
CA SER A 72 -22.49 -14.39 12.62
C SER A 72 -21.06 -13.92 12.83
N VAL A 73 -20.76 -12.68 12.45
CA VAL A 73 -19.42 -12.10 12.62
C VAL A 73 -19.07 -11.99 14.11
N ASP A 74 -17.88 -12.48 14.49
CA ASP A 74 -17.34 -12.32 15.85
C ASP A 74 -16.90 -10.86 16.06
N ASP A 75 -17.41 -10.22 17.10
CA ASP A 75 -17.07 -8.85 17.47
C ASP A 75 -15.56 -8.69 17.71
N GLU A 76 -14.88 -9.72 18.23
CA GLU A 76 -13.44 -9.71 18.48
C GLU A 76 -12.64 -9.64 17.17
N VAL A 77 -13.13 -10.28 16.11
CA VAL A 77 -12.51 -10.20 14.77
C VAL A 77 -12.73 -8.83 14.15
N ILE A 78 -13.91 -8.24 14.33
CA ILE A 78 -14.20 -6.86 13.90
C ILE A 78 -13.24 -5.89 14.61
N ALA A 79 -13.12 -5.99 15.94
CA ALA A 79 -12.25 -5.13 16.73
C ALA A 79 -10.78 -5.29 16.34
N ALA A 80 -10.33 -6.54 16.12
CA ALA A 80 -8.99 -6.82 15.64
C ALA A 80 -8.74 -6.16 14.27
N ALA A 81 -9.66 -6.33 13.32
CA ALA A 81 -9.57 -5.74 11.99
C ALA A 81 -9.50 -4.21 12.01
N MET A 82 -10.27 -3.56 12.87
CA MET A 82 -10.23 -2.10 13.02
C MET A 82 -8.85 -1.61 13.47
N CYS A 83 -8.14 -2.41 14.24
CA CYS A 83 -6.90 -2.00 14.90
C CYS A 83 -5.62 -2.57 14.28
N HIS A 84 -5.71 -3.54 13.36
CA HIS A 84 -4.56 -4.37 12.97
C HIS A 84 -3.37 -3.59 12.38
N ASP A 85 -3.64 -2.45 11.74
CA ASP A 85 -2.64 -1.59 11.10
C ASP A 85 -2.27 -0.32 11.90
N LEU A 86 -2.84 -0.10 13.09
CA LEU A 86 -2.56 1.09 13.91
C LEU A 86 -1.06 1.28 14.23
N GLY A 87 -0.31 0.19 14.31
CA GLY A 87 1.12 0.18 14.57
C GLY A 87 1.94 0.92 13.50
N TYR A 88 1.48 0.93 12.23
CA TYR A 88 2.13 1.71 11.18
C TYR A 88 2.03 3.21 11.44
N LEU A 89 0.87 3.67 11.94
CA LEU A 89 0.63 5.08 12.25
C LEU A 89 1.43 5.53 13.47
N ILE A 90 1.40 4.74 14.55
CA ILE A 90 2.07 5.08 15.81
C ILE A 90 3.58 5.21 15.62
N LYS A 91 4.20 4.34 14.82
CA LYS A 91 5.64 4.45 14.52
C LYS A 91 5.98 5.72 13.74
N ARG A 92 5.11 6.15 12.82
CA ARG A 92 5.34 7.37 12.03
C ARG A 92 5.25 8.62 12.89
N LEU A 93 4.29 8.68 13.81
CA LEU A 93 4.22 9.76 14.81
C LEU A 93 5.51 9.84 15.62
N ASN A 94 6.06 8.68 15.99
CA ASN A 94 7.28 8.59 16.80
C ASN A 94 8.59 8.79 16.00
N LYS A 95 8.59 8.68 14.66
CA LYS A 95 9.78 8.95 13.80
C LYS A 95 10.28 10.41 13.94
N SER A 96 9.48 11.29 14.53
CA SER A 96 9.87 12.66 14.89
C SER A 96 10.81 12.76 16.10
N SER A 97 11.02 11.69 16.89
CA SER A 97 11.71 11.80 18.19
C SER A 97 12.78 10.75 18.51
N VAL A 98 12.98 9.66 17.75
CA VAL A 98 14.02 8.66 18.05
C VAL A 98 14.60 8.03 16.77
N GLU A 99 15.91 7.78 16.80
CA GLU A 99 16.80 7.11 15.83
C GLU A 99 16.14 6.36 14.65
N LYS A 100 16.67 6.59 13.44
CA LYS A 100 16.29 5.95 12.18
C LYS A 100 16.40 4.42 12.26
N LYS A 101 15.39 3.75 12.80
CA LYS A 101 15.20 2.31 12.61
C LYS A 101 14.90 2.02 11.13
N SER A 102 15.42 0.92 10.61
CA SER A 102 15.18 0.51 9.22
C SER A 102 13.69 0.19 9.01
N ASP A 103 13.21 0.36 7.77
CA ASP A 103 11.82 0.06 7.44
C ASP A 103 11.45 -1.43 7.65
N ASP A 104 12.45 -2.33 7.65
CA ASP A 104 12.28 -3.76 7.97
C ASP A 104 11.99 -3.99 9.46
N GLU A 105 12.68 -3.29 10.37
CA GLU A 105 12.39 -3.34 11.82
C GLU A 105 11.02 -2.70 12.13
N ILE A 106 10.59 -1.77 11.28
CA ILE A 106 9.30 -1.10 11.34
C ILE A 106 8.18 -2.06 10.90
N ALA A 107 8.35 -2.75 9.78
CA ALA A 107 7.41 -3.77 9.31
C ALA A 107 7.30 -4.94 10.30
N ASN A 108 8.41 -5.45 10.82
CA ASN A 108 8.43 -6.65 11.64
C ASN A 108 7.74 -6.53 13.02
N ASN A 109 7.48 -5.31 13.48
CA ASN A 109 6.87 -5.10 14.81
C ASN A 109 5.50 -4.42 14.77
N HIS A 110 4.94 -4.03 13.61
CA HIS A 110 3.69 -3.25 13.58
C HIS A 110 2.55 -3.99 14.28
N ASN A 111 2.41 -5.31 14.09
CA ASN A 111 1.39 -6.12 14.77
C ASN A 111 1.41 -5.93 16.30
N PHE A 112 2.61 -5.92 16.91
CA PHE A 112 2.75 -5.75 18.36
C PHE A 112 2.30 -4.34 18.80
N TYR A 113 2.71 -3.30 18.06
CA TYR A 113 2.30 -1.93 18.36
C TYR A 113 0.79 -1.72 18.12
N SER A 114 0.23 -2.31 17.07
CA SER A 114 -1.21 -2.34 16.80
C SER A 114 -1.96 -2.99 17.97
N ALA A 115 -1.51 -4.15 18.44
CA ALA A 115 -2.12 -4.85 19.56
C ALA A 115 -2.03 -4.04 20.87
N LYS A 116 -0.88 -3.40 21.13
CA LYS A 116 -0.68 -2.54 22.30
C LYS A 116 -1.56 -1.29 22.25
N ALA A 117 -1.73 -0.68 21.08
CA ALA A 117 -2.61 0.47 20.90
C ALA A 117 -4.08 0.08 21.08
N CYS A 118 -4.48 -1.03 20.42
CA CYS A 118 -5.83 -1.61 20.54
C CYS A 118 -6.21 -1.81 22.01
N GLU A 119 -5.33 -2.40 22.81
CA GLU A 119 -5.54 -2.60 24.24
C GLU A 119 -5.98 -1.33 24.98
N GLN A 120 -5.41 -0.17 24.65
CA GLN A 120 -5.75 1.08 25.31
C GLN A 120 -7.16 1.54 24.97
N PHE A 121 -7.58 1.42 23.70
CA PHE A 121 -8.96 1.73 23.30
C PHE A 121 -9.93 0.76 23.98
N LEU A 122 -9.65 -0.54 23.97
CA LEU A 122 -10.54 -1.54 24.53
C LEU A 122 -10.69 -1.42 26.06
N LYS A 123 -9.62 -1.10 26.79
CA LYS A 123 -9.69 -0.83 28.24
C LYS A 123 -10.57 0.38 28.56
N LYS A 124 -10.49 1.44 27.75
CA LYS A 124 -11.36 2.63 27.91
C LYS A 124 -12.83 2.33 27.66
N LEU A 125 -13.11 1.37 26.78
CA LEU A 125 -14.45 0.85 26.53
C LEU A 125 -14.92 -0.17 27.59
N GLY A 126 -14.12 -0.44 28.63
CA GLY A 126 -14.50 -1.31 29.75
C GLY A 126 -14.51 -2.80 29.42
N LEU A 127 -13.81 -3.24 28.36
CA LEU A 127 -13.71 -4.67 28.05
C LEU A 127 -12.86 -5.41 29.08
N ASP A 128 -13.23 -6.66 29.36
CA ASP A 128 -12.45 -7.52 30.25
C ASP A 128 -11.12 -7.96 29.63
N ASN A 129 -10.17 -8.31 30.51
CA ASN A 129 -8.82 -8.67 30.10
C ASN A 129 -8.75 -9.94 29.22
N ALA A 130 -9.71 -10.88 29.35
CA ALA A 130 -9.70 -12.11 28.56
C ALA A 130 -10.06 -11.81 27.09
N ARG A 131 -11.11 -11.00 26.85
CA ARG A 131 -11.47 -10.54 25.50
C ARG A 131 -10.39 -9.68 24.87
N ILE A 132 -9.81 -8.74 25.63
CA ILE A 132 -8.68 -7.93 25.16
C ILE A 132 -7.51 -8.82 24.73
N LYS A 133 -7.18 -9.84 25.54
CA LYS A 133 -6.12 -10.80 25.20
C LYS A 133 -6.43 -11.57 23.91
N LYS A 134 -7.69 -12.00 23.70
CA LYS A 134 -8.13 -12.65 22.46
C LYS A 134 -7.94 -11.72 21.25
N ILE A 135 -8.44 -10.49 21.31
CA ILE A 135 -8.32 -9.50 20.22
C ILE A 135 -6.85 -9.21 19.89
N LYS A 136 -6.01 -8.98 20.90
CA LYS A 136 -4.57 -8.77 20.71
C LYS A 136 -3.90 -9.95 20.02
N LYS A 137 -4.27 -11.18 20.37
CA LYS A 137 -3.73 -12.39 19.75
C LYS A 137 -4.07 -12.45 18.26
N ILE A 138 -5.32 -12.15 17.90
CA ILE A 138 -5.78 -12.07 16.50
C ILE A 138 -4.97 -11.01 15.73
N ILE A 139 -4.78 -9.81 16.31
CA ILE A 139 -3.95 -8.76 15.70
C ILE A 139 -2.49 -9.21 15.56
N ILE A 140 -1.91 -9.91 16.53
CA ILE A 140 -0.51 -10.34 16.43
C ILE A 140 -0.32 -11.36 15.31
N ALA A 141 -1.31 -12.24 15.11
CA ALA A 141 -1.24 -13.35 14.17
C ALA A 141 -1.44 -12.96 12.70
N HIS A 142 -2.02 -11.80 12.38
CA HIS A 142 -2.49 -11.51 11.01
C HIS A 142 -1.40 -11.42 9.90
N ASN A 143 -0.11 -11.40 10.26
CA ASN A 143 1.01 -11.52 9.31
C ASN A 143 1.91 -12.74 9.56
N GLN A 144 1.52 -13.66 10.45
CA GLN A 144 2.24 -14.91 10.64
C GLN A 144 1.97 -15.88 9.48
N ASP A 145 2.78 -16.94 9.38
CA ASP A 145 2.57 -17.98 8.39
C ASP A 145 1.22 -18.67 8.62
N VAL A 146 0.51 -18.97 7.53
CA VAL A 146 -0.84 -19.55 7.58
C VAL A 146 -0.89 -20.84 8.43
N GLY A 147 0.16 -21.66 8.39
CA GLY A 147 0.27 -22.90 9.17
C GLY A 147 0.42 -22.69 10.68
N SER A 148 0.77 -21.48 11.12
CA SER A 148 0.94 -21.12 12.54
C SER A 148 -0.33 -20.54 13.18
N LEU A 149 -1.36 -20.26 12.38
CA LEU A 149 -2.63 -19.70 12.85
C LEU A 149 -3.44 -20.75 13.61
N ALA A 150 -3.65 -20.52 14.89
CA ALA A 150 -4.20 -21.50 15.83
C ALA A 150 -5.75 -21.48 15.89
N SER A 151 -6.38 -20.34 15.62
CA SER A 151 -7.84 -20.17 15.71
C SER A 151 -8.49 -19.81 14.36
N ASN A 152 -9.82 -20.00 14.27
CA ASN A 152 -10.58 -19.60 13.09
C ASN A 152 -10.58 -18.07 12.91
N GLU A 153 -10.64 -17.33 14.01
CA GLU A 153 -10.62 -15.88 14.06
C GLU A 153 -9.31 -15.30 13.51
N GLU A 154 -8.18 -15.90 13.87
CA GLU A 154 -6.86 -15.55 13.33
C GLU A 154 -6.80 -15.79 11.82
N LYS A 155 -7.31 -16.95 11.35
CA LYS A 155 -7.39 -17.29 9.92
C LYS A 155 -8.30 -16.34 9.15
N ILE A 156 -9.45 -15.98 9.71
CA ILE A 156 -10.40 -15.06 9.06
C ILE A 156 -9.78 -13.68 8.87
N LEU A 157 -9.16 -13.10 9.91
CA LEU A 157 -8.51 -11.80 9.76
C LEU A 157 -7.36 -11.87 8.75
N TYR A 158 -6.52 -12.91 8.84
CA TYR A 158 -5.43 -13.15 7.89
C TYR A 158 -5.93 -13.17 6.44
N VAL A 159 -6.92 -14.03 6.15
CA VAL A 159 -7.49 -14.18 4.80
C VAL A 159 -8.11 -12.87 4.33
N ALA A 160 -8.90 -12.21 5.19
CA ALA A 160 -9.58 -10.98 4.85
C ALA A 160 -8.62 -9.83 4.52
N ASP A 161 -7.53 -9.68 5.27
CA ASP A 161 -6.44 -8.73 4.99
C ASP A 161 -5.78 -9.04 3.64
N LYS A 162 -5.29 -10.27 3.46
CA LYS A 162 -4.57 -10.69 2.24
C LYS A 162 -5.42 -10.54 0.98
N MET A 163 -6.72 -10.83 1.05
CA MET A 163 -7.66 -10.63 -0.06
C MET A 163 -7.74 -9.19 -0.57
N THR A 164 -7.34 -8.18 0.23
CA THR A 164 -7.32 -6.77 -0.21
C THR A 164 -6.18 -6.46 -1.18
N ARG A 165 -5.17 -7.32 -1.26
CA ARG A 165 -4.00 -7.18 -2.15
C ARG A 165 -4.26 -7.72 -3.56
N LEU A 166 -5.40 -8.39 -3.78
CA LEU A 166 -5.80 -8.93 -5.08
C LEU A 166 -6.77 -8.01 -5.82
N GLY A 167 -6.95 -8.25 -7.12
CA GLY A 167 -7.82 -7.46 -8.00
C GLY A 167 -7.25 -6.08 -8.34
N TYR A 168 -8.05 -5.25 -8.99
CA TYR A 168 -7.61 -3.93 -9.44
C TYR A 168 -7.21 -2.99 -8.29
N SER A 169 -8.01 -2.94 -7.22
CA SER A 169 -7.73 -2.09 -6.06
C SER A 169 -6.42 -2.50 -5.35
N GLY A 170 -6.21 -3.81 -5.18
CA GLY A 170 -4.98 -4.35 -4.61
C GLY A 170 -3.75 -4.01 -5.47
N LEU A 171 -3.84 -4.18 -6.79
CA LEU A 171 -2.78 -3.80 -7.71
C LEU A 171 -2.42 -2.31 -7.60
N ASN A 172 -3.41 -1.43 -7.52
CA ASN A 172 -3.16 0.02 -7.40
C ASN A 172 -2.35 0.32 -6.14
N ARG A 173 -2.77 -0.22 -4.99
CA ARG A 173 -2.06 -0.06 -3.72
C ARG A 173 -0.63 -0.61 -3.75
N LEU A 174 -0.44 -1.77 -4.36
CA LEU A 174 0.88 -2.38 -4.49
C LEU A 174 1.80 -1.54 -5.39
N CYS A 175 1.25 -0.95 -6.46
CA CYS A 175 2.00 -0.02 -7.30
C CYS A 175 2.36 1.26 -6.55
N GLU A 176 1.41 1.87 -5.82
CA GLU A 176 1.63 3.09 -5.04
C GLU A 176 2.70 2.88 -3.96
N SER A 177 2.57 1.80 -3.17
CA SER A 177 3.58 1.42 -2.16
C SER A 177 4.92 1.03 -2.76
N GLY A 178 4.93 0.49 -4.00
CA GLY A 178 6.13 0.21 -4.77
C GLY A 178 6.80 1.45 -5.39
N GLY A 179 6.25 2.65 -5.21
CA GLY A 179 6.79 3.88 -5.76
C GLY A 179 6.59 4.01 -7.27
N TYR A 180 5.48 3.48 -7.79
CA TYR A 180 5.12 3.57 -9.20
C TYR A 180 5.10 5.03 -9.66
N ASP A 181 5.91 5.33 -10.67
CA ASP A 181 6.00 6.65 -11.30
C ASP A 181 5.92 6.46 -12.81
N GLU A 182 4.79 6.84 -13.41
CA GLU A 182 4.58 6.70 -14.84
C GLU A 182 5.56 7.53 -15.70
N ASN A 183 6.20 8.54 -15.11
CA ASN A 183 7.19 9.40 -15.79
C ASN A 183 8.61 8.85 -15.64
N ASN A 184 8.84 7.99 -14.64
CA ASN A 184 10.06 7.22 -14.48
C ASN A 184 9.79 5.73 -14.81
N LEU A 185 9.98 5.36 -16.08
CA LEU A 185 9.66 4.02 -16.59
C LEU A 185 10.39 2.88 -15.85
N GLU A 186 11.60 3.12 -15.34
CA GLU A 186 12.34 2.12 -14.57
C GLU A 186 11.66 1.86 -13.22
N LYS A 187 11.28 2.93 -12.50
CA LYS A 187 10.47 2.81 -11.28
C LYS A 187 9.12 2.16 -11.54
N ALA A 188 8.45 2.51 -12.64
CA ALA A 188 7.18 1.90 -13.02
C ALA A 188 7.30 0.39 -13.24
N VAL A 189 8.34 -0.08 -13.94
CA VAL A 189 8.58 -1.51 -14.15
C VAL A 189 8.88 -2.21 -12.82
N SER A 190 9.80 -1.67 -12.02
CA SER A 190 10.16 -2.24 -10.72
C SER A 190 8.96 -2.36 -9.77
N ALA A 191 8.09 -1.34 -9.73
CA ALA A 191 6.88 -1.36 -8.92
C ALA A 191 5.86 -2.42 -9.42
N LEU A 192 5.73 -2.61 -10.74
CA LEU A 192 4.86 -3.64 -11.31
C LEU A 192 5.38 -5.04 -11.02
N ASP A 193 6.70 -5.27 -11.12
CA ASP A 193 7.31 -6.57 -10.83
C ASP A 193 7.12 -6.93 -9.35
N ARG A 194 7.33 -5.97 -8.44
CA ARG A 194 7.07 -6.16 -7.01
C ARG A 194 5.59 -6.42 -6.72
N ALA A 195 4.69 -5.73 -7.41
CA ALA A 195 3.24 -5.96 -7.26
C ALA A 195 2.84 -7.37 -7.72
N GLU A 196 3.43 -7.87 -8.81
CA GLU A 196 3.24 -9.24 -9.27
C GLU A 196 3.68 -10.26 -8.22
N GLU A 197 4.91 -10.13 -7.72
CA GLU A 197 5.46 -11.03 -6.70
C GLU A 197 4.56 -11.09 -5.44
N ILE A 198 4.11 -9.92 -4.96
CA ILE A 198 3.24 -9.86 -3.79
C ILE A 198 1.87 -10.48 -4.07
N MET A 199 1.26 -10.24 -5.24
CA MET A 199 -0.02 -10.86 -5.61
C MET A 199 0.10 -12.37 -5.72
N ASP A 200 1.15 -12.88 -6.37
CA ASP A 200 1.39 -14.30 -6.56
C ASP A 200 1.61 -14.99 -5.21
N LYS A 201 2.44 -14.40 -4.33
CA LYS A 201 2.61 -14.88 -2.95
C LYS A 201 1.30 -14.87 -2.17
N THR A 202 0.55 -13.77 -2.26
CA THR A 202 -0.75 -13.62 -1.56
C THR A 202 -1.74 -14.69 -2.03
N TYR A 203 -1.81 -14.96 -3.32
CA TYR A 203 -2.69 -15.99 -3.87
C TYR A 203 -2.29 -17.39 -3.37
N ASN A 204 -1.01 -17.71 -3.39
CA ASN A 204 -0.50 -19.00 -2.88
C ASN A 204 -0.77 -19.15 -1.38
N ASP A 205 -0.54 -18.10 -0.58
CA ASP A 205 -0.83 -18.08 0.85
C ASP A 205 -2.33 -18.38 1.11
N LEU A 206 -3.23 -17.79 0.30
CA LEU A 206 -4.66 -18.03 0.38
C LEU A 206 -5.08 -19.43 -0.10
N GLU A 207 -4.38 -19.99 -1.08
CA GLU A 207 -4.58 -21.38 -1.53
C GLU A 207 -4.16 -22.38 -0.45
N CYS A 208 -2.99 -22.17 0.16
CA CYS A 208 -2.54 -22.96 1.32
C CYS A 208 -3.50 -22.83 2.52
N ALA A 209 -4.14 -21.68 2.69
CA ALA A 209 -5.19 -21.48 3.70
C ALA A 209 -6.50 -22.21 3.39
N GLY A 210 -6.62 -22.91 2.25
CA GLY A 210 -7.88 -23.48 1.76
C GLY A 210 -8.94 -22.42 1.43
N SER A 211 -8.51 -21.16 1.24
CA SER A 211 -9.38 -19.98 1.07
C SER A 211 -9.40 -19.44 -0.36
N ALA A 212 -8.77 -20.14 -1.31
CA ALA A 212 -8.82 -19.85 -2.75
C ALA A 212 -10.19 -20.19 -3.37
N THR A 213 -11.23 -19.49 -2.88
CA THR A 213 -12.57 -19.52 -3.45
C THR A 213 -12.57 -19.00 -4.89
N GLU A 214 -13.63 -19.27 -5.64
CA GLU A 214 -13.79 -18.76 -7.00
C GLU A 214 -13.65 -17.22 -7.07
N LYS A 215 -14.10 -16.52 -6.03
CA LYS A 215 -13.95 -15.07 -5.88
C LYS A 215 -12.48 -14.65 -5.75
N VAL A 216 -11.68 -15.39 -4.97
CA VAL A 216 -10.24 -15.12 -4.82
C VAL A 216 -9.51 -15.37 -6.15
N ARG A 217 -9.82 -16.47 -6.84
CA ARG A 217 -9.27 -16.78 -8.17
C ARG A 217 -9.62 -15.70 -9.19
N SER A 218 -10.88 -15.28 -9.22
CA SER A 218 -11.36 -14.21 -10.10
C SER A 218 -10.63 -12.89 -9.85
N LYS A 219 -10.50 -12.46 -8.58
CA LYS A 219 -9.73 -11.26 -8.22
C LYS A 219 -8.25 -11.37 -8.60
N TYR A 220 -7.62 -12.53 -8.38
CA TYR A 220 -6.23 -12.74 -8.78
C TYR A 220 -6.06 -12.60 -10.30
N LYS A 221 -6.92 -13.26 -11.08
CA LYS A 221 -6.95 -13.15 -12.54
C LYS A 221 -7.14 -11.70 -13.01
N GLU A 222 -8.12 -10.99 -12.45
CA GLU A 222 -8.38 -9.57 -12.72
C GLU A 222 -7.14 -8.71 -12.46
N GLY A 223 -6.46 -8.94 -11.32
CA GLY A 223 -5.21 -8.26 -10.96
C GLY A 223 -4.10 -8.52 -11.97
N LYS A 224 -3.90 -9.77 -12.40
CA LYS A 224 -2.88 -10.15 -13.39
C LYS A 224 -3.16 -9.53 -14.77
N GLU A 225 -4.42 -9.52 -15.20
CA GLU A 225 -4.80 -8.85 -16.45
C GLU A 225 -4.57 -7.33 -16.38
N ALA A 226 -4.92 -6.70 -15.26
CA ALA A 226 -4.68 -5.27 -15.05
C ALA A 226 -3.17 -4.94 -15.02
N LEU A 227 -2.38 -5.79 -14.40
CA LEU A 227 -0.93 -5.68 -14.35
C LEU A 227 -0.33 -5.78 -15.76
N GLN A 228 -0.78 -6.73 -16.58
CA GLN A 228 -0.33 -6.85 -17.96
C GLN A 228 -0.67 -5.61 -18.77
N ARG A 229 -1.90 -5.07 -18.65
CA ARG A 229 -2.29 -3.81 -19.31
C ARG A 229 -1.37 -2.64 -18.93
N ARG A 230 -0.98 -2.53 -17.65
CA ARG A 230 -0.03 -1.50 -17.19
C ARG A 230 1.38 -1.72 -17.78
N ARG A 231 1.88 -2.96 -17.82
CA ARG A 231 3.16 -3.29 -18.46
C ARG A 231 3.18 -2.89 -19.93
N ASP A 232 2.11 -3.22 -20.67
CA ASP A 232 1.99 -2.88 -22.09
C ASP A 232 2.01 -1.37 -22.32
N TYR A 233 1.33 -0.61 -21.45
CA TYR A 233 1.36 0.86 -21.47
C TYR A 233 2.77 1.40 -21.26
N VAL A 234 3.48 0.96 -20.22
CA VAL A 234 4.87 1.38 -19.90
C VAL A 234 5.81 1.05 -21.06
N ASN A 235 5.71 -0.16 -21.62
CA ASN A 235 6.49 -0.61 -22.78
C ASN A 235 6.23 0.25 -24.03
N LYS A 236 4.96 0.60 -24.30
CA LYS A 236 4.59 1.48 -25.41
C LYS A 236 5.16 2.89 -25.22
N LYS A 237 5.13 3.44 -23.99
CA LYS A 237 5.74 4.75 -23.65
C LYS A 237 7.25 4.71 -23.85
N ASN A 238 7.93 3.64 -23.43
CA ASN A 238 9.37 3.44 -23.64
C ASN A 238 9.76 3.44 -25.13
N LYS A 239 9.03 2.66 -25.95
CA LYS A 239 9.25 2.61 -27.42
C LYS A 239 9.10 3.99 -28.07
N LYS A 240 8.10 4.77 -27.68
CA LYS A 240 7.91 6.15 -28.17
C LYS A 240 9.07 7.06 -27.79
N ASN A 241 9.59 6.96 -26.56
CA ASN A 241 10.72 7.76 -26.09
C ASN A 241 12.02 7.42 -26.84
N LYS A 242 12.27 6.14 -27.13
CA LYS A 242 13.42 5.71 -27.94
C LYS A 242 13.37 6.29 -29.36
N LYS A 243 12.23 6.23 -30.05
CA LYS A 243 12.03 6.82 -31.40
C LYS A 243 12.24 8.35 -31.43
N LYS A 244 11.84 9.06 -30.38
CA LYS A 244 12.07 10.52 -30.27
C LYS A 244 13.56 10.86 -30.10
N LYS A 245 14.32 10.05 -29.36
CA LYS A 245 15.77 10.27 -29.19
C LYS A 245 16.55 10.04 -30.49
N THR A 246 16.24 8.99 -31.25
CA THR A 246 16.93 8.69 -32.51
C THR A 246 16.67 9.72 -33.61
N SER A 247 15.44 10.24 -33.71
CA SER A 247 15.07 11.28 -34.69
C SER A 247 15.66 12.67 -34.40
N LYS A 248 15.95 13.00 -33.13
CA LYS A 248 16.68 14.23 -32.79
C LYS A 248 18.16 14.14 -33.20
N HIS A 249 18.79 12.98 -33.02
CA HIS A 249 20.21 12.81 -33.32
C HIS A 249 20.53 12.86 -34.83
N SER A 250 19.61 12.35 -35.68
CA SER A 250 19.74 12.43 -37.14
C SER A 250 19.56 13.85 -37.70
N LYS A 251 18.76 14.71 -37.05
CA LYS A 251 18.59 16.12 -37.44
C LYS A 251 19.78 17.02 -37.06
N THR A 252 20.53 16.68 -36.01
CA THR A 252 21.75 17.41 -35.64
C THR A 252 22.95 17.07 -36.54
N LYS A 253 23.10 15.81 -36.97
CA LYS A 253 24.19 15.44 -37.90
C LYS A 253 24.05 16.12 -39.27
N SER A 254 22.85 16.16 -39.83
CA SER A 254 22.61 16.79 -41.15
C SER A 254 22.79 18.32 -41.19
N LYS A 255 22.63 19.01 -40.05
CA LYS A 255 22.96 20.45 -39.95
C LYS A 255 24.47 20.72 -39.81
N SER A 256 25.22 19.82 -39.17
CA SER A 256 26.68 19.96 -39.03
C SER A 256 27.45 19.69 -40.33
N GLU A 257 26.91 18.84 -41.22
CA GLU A 257 27.52 18.58 -42.53
C GLU A 257 27.22 19.68 -43.56
N LYS A 258 26.07 20.35 -43.46
CA LYS A 258 25.77 21.51 -44.32
C LYS A 258 26.57 22.77 -44.00
N SER A 259 27.07 22.96 -42.77
CA SER A 259 27.91 24.14 -42.46
C SER A 259 29.40 23.96 -42.82
N LYS A 260 29.86 22.72 -43.05
CA LYS A 260 31.23 22.47 -43.53
C LYS A 260 31.38 22.58 -45.05
N LYS A 261 30.29 22.48 -45.81
CA LYS A 261 30.31 22.54 -47.29
C LYS A 261 30.16 23.96 -47.87
N SER A 262 29.92 24.99 -47.05
CA SER A 262 29.80 26.38 -47.51
C SER A 262 31.07 27.23 -47.31
N LYS A 263 32.17 26.66 -46.81
CA LYS A 263 33.45 27.38 -46.63
C LYS A 263 34.55 27.05 -47.65
N SER A 264 34.31 26.21 -48.67
CA SER A 264 35.38 25.79 -49.61
C SER A 264 35.38 26.46 -50.99
N ASN A 265 34.44 27.37 -51.31
CA ASN A 265 34.37 27.97 -52.66
C ASN A 265 34.65 29.48 -52.65
N LYS A 266 35.82 29.90 -52.15
CA LYS A 266 36.31 31.28 -52.35
C LYS A 266 37.83 31.35 -52.39
N SER A 267 38.47 30.72 -53.37
CA SER A 267 39.88 30.96 -53.68
C SER A 267 40.23 30.56 -55.13
N GLU A 268 39.73 31.30 -56.12
CA GLU A 268 40.29 31.23 -57.48
C GLU A 268 39.96 32.54 -58.21
N ASN A 269 40.79 33.56 -57.99
CA ASN A 269 40.99 34.67 -58.93
C ASN A 269 42.20 35.50 -58.52
N SER A 270 43.35 35.28 -59.13
CA SER A 270 44.37 36.30 -59.43
C SER A 270 45.60 35.67 -60.10
N SER A 271 45.55 35.54 -61.42
CA SER A 271 46.75 35.32 -62.23
C SER A 271 46.54 35.87 -63.63
N LYS A 272 46.79 37.18 -63.79
CA LYS A 272 47.14 37.80 -65.08
C LYS A 272 47.96 39.08 -64.81
N LYS A 273 49.25 38.89 -64.56
CA LYS A 273 50.35 39.80 -64.99
C LYS A 273 50.84 39.20 -66.32
N GLY A 274 50.97 39.87 -67.45
CA GLY A 274 51.50 41.22 -67.67
C GLY A 274 52.94 41.10 -68.17
N LYS A 275 53.16 40.94 -69.48
CA LYS A 275 54.38 41.20 -70.27
C LYS A 275 53.91 41.48 -71.71
N LYS A 276 54.04 42.71 -72.20
CA LYS A 276 55.21 43.24 -72.96
C LYS A 276 55.52 42.39 -74.19
#